data_AF-A0A8S9P0E5-F1
#
_entry.id   AF-A0A8S9P0E5-F1
#
_cell.length_a   1.000
_cell.length_b   1.000
_cell.length_c   1.000
_cell.angle_alpha   90.00
_cell.angle_beta   90.00
_cell.angle_gamma   90.00
#
_symmetry.space_group_name_H-M   'P 1'
#
loop_
_entity.id
_entity.type
_entity.pdbx_description
1 polymer ?
#
loop_
_entity_poly.entity_id
_entity_poly.type
_entity_poly.pdbx_seq_one_letter_code
_entity_poly.pdbx_strand_id
1 'polypeptide(L)'
;MLLQLLPSLLTSLQFQLENENLRVFSSKEVKKLTKKLGHNRLVADNNGFGRLFYQGYVNETTFFPSKNGTGLAVSVMHCVLHSSEELEEWK
;
A
#
# COMPACT_ATOMS: atom_id res chain seq x y z
N MET A 1 16.86 -0.34 35.81
CA MET A 1 15.62 -0.68 35.06
C MET A 1 15.20 0.45 34.10
N LEU A 2 16.15 1.02 33.34
CA LEU A 2 15.90 2.17 32.43
C LEU A 2 16.40 1.94 30.99
N LEU A 3 17.07 0.82 30.71
CA LEU A 3 17.71 0.53 29.42
C LEU A 3 16.81 -0.23 28.42
N GLN A 4 15.55 -0.53 28.77
CA GLN A 4 14.65 -1.36 27.94
C GLN A 4 13.60 -0.56 27.16
N LEU A 5 13.49 0.76 27.38
CA LEU A 5 12.48 1.62 26.73
C LEU A 5 12.99 2.29 25.44
N LEU A 6 14.30 2.25 25.18
CA LEU A 6 14.92 2.85 23.99
C LEU A 6 14.47 2.20 22.67
N PRO A 7 14.39 0.86 22.55
CA PRO A 7 13.95 0.21 21.32
C PRO A 7 12.49 0.52 20.98
N SER A 8 11.60 0.48 21.97
CA SER A 8 10.17 0.75 21.75
C SER A 8 9.89 2.22 21.38
N LEU A 9 10.65 3.16 21.93
CA LEU A 9 10.58 4.56 21.52
C LEU A 9 11.13 4.78 20.11
N LEU A 10 12.21 4.10 19.73
CA LEU A 10 12.75 4.16 18.37
C LEU A 10 11.77 3.57 17.34
N THR A 11 11.17 2.41 17.64
CA THR A 11 10.13 1.81 16.80
C THR A 11 8.90 2.71 16.71
N SER A 12 8.47 3.32 17.83
CA SER A 12 7.34 4.26 17.85
C SER A 12 7.61 5.48 16.98
N LEU A 13 8.82 6.05 17.06
CA LEU A 13 9.22 7.19 16.23
C LEU A 13 9.36 6.82 14.75
N GLN A 14 9.91 5.65 14.42
CA GLN A 14 9.94 5.15 13.04
C GLN A 14 8.53 4.92 12.49
N PHE A 15 7.63 4.36 13.30
CA PHE A 15 6.22 4.18 12.93
C PHE A 15 5.49 5.52 12.77
N GLN A 16 5.77 6.51 13.62
CA GLN A 16 5.23 7.86 13.47
C GLN A 16 5.77 8.54 12.20
N LEU A 17 7.05 8.38 11.88
CA LEU A 17 7.68 8.89 10.66
C LEU A 17 7.13 8.22 9.39
N GLU A 18 6.84 6.92 9.45
CA GLU A 18 6.13 6.20 8.39
C GLU A 18 4.68 6.71 8.23
N ASN A 19 4.00 7.02 9.34
CA ASN A 19 2.65 7.59 9.32
C ASN A 19 2.57 9.01 8.77
N GLU A 20 3.58 9.85 8.99
CA GLU A 20 3.61 11.23 8.45
C GLU A 20 3.52 11.27 6.91
N ASN A 21 3.89 10.18 6.24
CA ASN A 21 3.86 10.07 4.78
C ASN A 21 2.66 9.25 4.26
N LEU A 22 1.68 8.92 5.12
CA LEU A 22 0.49 8.21 4.68
C LEU A 22 -0.57 9.19 4.18
N ARG A 23 -1.11 8.89 2.99
CA ARG A 23 -2.22 9.60 2.39
C ARG A 23 -3.37 8.65 2.14
N VAL A 24 -4.57 9.07 2.52
CA VAL A 24 -5.80 8.34 2.17
C VAL A 24 -6.20 8.70 0.74
N PHE A 25 -6.35 7.68 -0.11
CA PHE A 25 -6.82 7.83 -1.49
C PHE A 25 -8.30 7.49 -1.60
N SER A 26 -9.06 8.30 -2.33
CA SER A 26 -10.44 7.95 -2.70
C SER A 26 -10.47 6.87 -3.79
N SER A 27 -11.58 6.12 -3.87
CA SER A 27 -11.79 5.13 -4.95
C SER A 27 -11.63 5.72 -6.35
N LYS A 28 -12.05 6.98 -6.55
CA LYS A 28 -11.91 7.70 -7.83
C LYS A 28 -10.45 7.96 -8.18
N GLU A 29 -9.63 8.32 -7.20
CA GLU A 29 -8.19 8.54 -7.40
C GLU A 29 -7.47 7.24 -7.71
N VAL A 30 -7.76 6.17 -6.97
CA VAL A 30 -7.21 4.83 -7.22
C VAL A 30 -7.54 4.38 -8.65
N LYS A 31 -8.79 4.54 -9.10
CA LYS A 31 -9.19 4.23 -10.48
C LYS A 31 -8.46 5.07 -11.52
N LYS A 32 -8.24 6.37 -11.25
CA LYS A 32 -7.51 7.25 -12.17
C LYS A 32 -6.03 6.86 -12.27
N LEU A 33 -5.42 6.53 -11.13
CA LEU A 33 -4.02 6.15 -10.98
C LEU A 33 -3.69 4.81 -11.64
N THR A 34 -4.61 3.85 -11.54
CA THR A 34 -4.48 2.50 -12.12
C THR A 34 -5.06 2.38 -13.53
N LYS A 35 -5.40 3.50 -14.19
CA LYS A 35 -6.05 3.53 -15.52
C LYS A 35 -7.29 2.62 -15.61
N LYS A 36 -8.17 2.68 -14.62
CA LYS A 36 -9.33 1.80 -14.45
C LYS A 36 -8.93 0.32 -14.34
N LEU A 37 -7.85 0.04 -13.62
CA LEU A 37 -7.40 -1.33 -13.35
C LEU A 37 -6.87 -2.07 -14.59
N GLY A 38 -6.42 -1.35 -15.62
CA GLY A 38 -5.93 -1.92 -16.87
C GLY A 38 -4.48 -2.39 -16.77
N HIS A 39 -4.24 -3.68 -17.04
CA HIS A 39 -3.02 -4.45 -16.76
C HIS A 39 -2.78 -4.66 -15.26
N ASN A 40 -3.31 -5.78 -14.75
CA ASN A 40 -3.02 -6.27 -13.42
C ASN A 40 -2.14 -7.51 -13.47
N ARG A 41 -1.36 -7.70 -12.42
CA ARG A 41 -0.67 -8.97 -12.18
C ARG A 41 -1.42 -9.67 -11.05
N LEU A 42 -2.02 -10.81 -11.36
CA LEU A 42 -2.46 -11.74 -10.33
C LEU A 42 -1.23 -12.49 -9.81
N VAL A 43 -1.02 -12.41 -8.50
CA VAL A 43 -0.07 -13.26 -7.79
C VAL A 43 -0.89 -14.13 -6.86
N ALA A 44 -0.96 -15.43 -7.16
CA ALA A 44 -1.46 -16.41 -6.23
C ALA A 44 -0.38 -16.66 -5.19
N ASP A 45 -0.76 -16.65 -3.91
CA ASP A 45 0.13 -17.13 -2.86
C ASP A 45 -0.04 -18.63 -2.60
N ASN A 46 0.85 -19.15 -1.75
CA ASN A 46 0.89 -20.57 -1.42
C ASN A 46 -0.35 -21.03 -0.65
N ASN A 47 -1.15 -20.11 -0.12
CA ASN A 47 -2.36 -20.36 0.65
C ASN A 47 -3.62 -20.32 -0.24
N GLY A 48 -3.46 -20.03 -1.54
CA GLY A 48 -4.56 -19.97 -2.51
C GLY A 48 -5.21 -18.59 -2.61
N PHE A 49 -4.69 -17.57 -1.93
CA PHE A 49 -5.22 -16.21 -2.00
C PHE A 49 -4.67 -15.48 -3.22
N GLY A 50 -5.60 -14.89 -3.98
CA GLY A 50 -5.28 -14.09 -5.15
C GLY A 50 -5.03 -12.64 -4.77
N ARG A 51 -3.81 -12.14 -5.00
CA ARG A 51 -3.47 -10.72 -4.89
C ARG A 51 -3.39 -10.08 -6.26
N LEU A 52 -4.18 -9.05 -6.49
CA LEU A 52 -4.13 -8.25 -7.71
C LEU A 52 -3.29 -7.01 -7.47
N PHE A 53 -2.21 -6.87 -8.23
CA PHE A 53 -1.37 -5.68 -8.20
C PHE A 53 -1.62 -4.84 -9.45
N TYR A 54 -1.90 -3.56 -9.22
CA TYR A 54 -2.06 -2.56 -10.27
C TYR A 54 -0.95 -1.53 -10.17
N GLN A 55 -0.20 -1.37 -11.25
CA GLN A 55 0.83 -0.34 -11.30
C GLN A 55 0.18 1.03 -11.56
N GLY A 56 0.68 2.05 -10.86
CA GLY A 56 0.36 3.44 -11.10
C GLY A 56 1.55 4.34 -10.85
N TYR A 57 1.36 5.63 -11.09
CA TYR A 57 2.38 6.64 -10.84
C TYR A 57 1.76 7.84 -10.13
N VAL A 58 2.51 8.40 -9.17
CA VAL A 58 2.15 9.63 -8.45
C VAL A 58 3.26 10.67 -8.54
N ASN A 59 2.89 11.94 -8.38
CA ASN A 59 3.89 12.95 -8.05
C ASN A 59 4.49 12.68 -6.66
N GLU A 60 5.82 12.75 -6.53
CA GLU A 60 6.54 12.44 -5.28
C GLU A 60 6.16 13.35 -4.11
N THR A 61 5.85 14.62 -4.39
CA THR A 61 5.60 15.61 -3.34
C THR A 61 4.10 15.73 -3.04
N THR A 62 3.25 15.70 -4.07
CA THR A 62 1.81 15.94 -3.90
C THR A 62 0.99 14.66 -3.81
N PHE A 63 1.59 13.50 -4.13
CA PHE A 63 0.91 12.20 -4.22
C PHE A 63 -0.31 12.17 -5.14
N PHE A 64 -0.45 13.14 -6.05
CA PHE A 64 -1.51 13.14 -7.05
C PHE A 64 -1.14 12.24 -8.23
N PRO A 65 -2.12 11.61 -8.91
CA PRO A 65 -1.85 10.76 -10.07
C PRO A 65 -1.05 11.51 -11.14
N SER A 66 0.02 10.89 -11.64
CA SER A 66 0.89 11.41 -12.70
C SER A 66 0.76 10.60 -13.99
N LYS A 67 1.49 10.99 -15.04
CA LYS A 67 1.54 10.22 -16.30
C LYS A 67 2.41 8.96 -16.11
N ASN A 68 2.15 7.91 -16.89
CA ASN A 68 2.95 6.68 -16.83
C ASN A 68 4.43 6.96 -17.07
N GLY A 69 5.28 6.35 -16.26
CA GLY A 69 6.74 6.53 -16.33
C GLY A 69 7.22 7.88 -15.82
N THR A 70 6.34 8.72 -15.24
CA THR A 70 6.71 10.01 -14.66
C THR A 70 6.32 10.07 -13.18
N GLY A 71 7.23 10.51 -12.32
CA GLY A 71 7.04 10.49 -10.87
C GLY A 71 7.29 9.12 -10.24
N LEU A 72 6.83 8.95 -8.99
CA LEU A 72 7.04 7.75 -8.20
C LEU A 72 6.14 6.61 -8.68
N ALA A 73 6.75 5.47 -9.01
CA ALA A 73 6.03 4.25 -9.30
C ALA A 73 5.44 3.67 -8.01
N VAL A 74 4.15 3.36 -8.04
CA VAL A 74 3.42 2.77 -6.91
C VAL A 74 2.66 1.54 -7.38
N SER A 75 2.39 0.63 -6.44
CA SER A 75 1.54 -0.53 -6.69
C SER A 75 0.33 -0.50 -5.76
N VAL A 76 -0.87 -0.57 -6.33
CA VAL A 76 -2.11 -0.77 -5.57
C VAL A 76 -2.35 -2.26 -5.48
N MET A 77 -2.38 -2.79 -4.25
CA MET A 77 -2.74 -4.17 -3.99
C MET A 77 -4.24 -4.26 -3.68
N HIS A 78 -4.94 -5.15 -4.37
CA HIS A 78 -6.32 -5.52 -4.09
C HIS A 78 -6.35 -7.02 -3.75
N CYS A 79 -6.76 -7.34 -2.52
CA CYS A 79 -7.06 -8.71 -2.11
C CYS A 79 -8.52 -9.03 -2.35
N VAL A 80 -8.76 -10.19 -2.95
CA VAL A 80 -10.08 -10.81 -2.95
C VAL A 80 -10.14 -11.68 -1.70
N LEU A 81 -10.76 -11.16 -0.64
CA LEU A 81 -10.95 -11.91 0.60
C LEU A 81 -12.17 -12.82 0.44
N HIS A 82 -12.00 -14.11 0.70
CA HIS A 82 -13.06 -15.12 0.70
C HIS A 82 -13.50 -15.51 2.11
N SER A 83 -12.70 -15.18 3.13
CA SER A 83 -12.98 -15.50 4.54
C SER A 83 -12.53 -14.39 5.51
N SER A 84 -13.01 -14.45 6.75
CA SER A 84 -12.56 -13.56 7.83
C SER A 84 -11.15 -13.87 8.34
N GLU A 85 -10.68 -15.11 8.19
CA GLU A 85 -9.31 -15.50 8.56
C GLU A 85 -8.28 -14.81 7.66
N GLU A 86 -8.59 -14.66 6.38
CA GLU A 86 -7.77 -13.90 5.42
C GLU A 86 -7.62 -12.41 5.76
N LEU A 87 -8.57 -11.84 6.50
CA LEU A 87 -8.50 -10.44 6.96
C LEU A 87 -7.53 -10.27 8.14
N GLU A 88 -7.39 -11.28 9.00
CA GLU A 88 -6.50 -11.21 10.17
C GLU A 88 -5.03 -11.42 9.78
N GLU A 89 -4.73 -12.22 8.75
CA GLU A 89 -3.36 -12.33 8.21
C GLU A 89 -2.82 -11.01 7.63
N TRP A 90 -3.69 -10.02 7.45
CA TRP A 90 -3.37 -8.72 6.85
C TRP A 90 -3.07 -7.60 7.86
N LYS A 91 -3.40 -7.76 9.14
CA LYS A 91 -3.17 -6.75 10.19
C LYS A 91 -1.74 -6.81 10.73
#